data_AF-A0A7Y3GY99-F1
#
_entry.id   AF-A0A7Y3GY99-F1
#
_cell.length_a   1.000
_cell.length_b   1.000
_cell.length_c   1.000
_cell.angle_alpha   90.00
_cell.angle_beta   90.00
_cell.angle_gamma   90.00
#
_symmetry.space_group_name_H-M   'P 1'
#
loop_
_entity.id
_entity.type
_entity.pdbx_description
1 polymer ?
#
loop_
_entity_poly.entity_id
_entity_poly.type
_entity_poly.pdbx_seq_one_letter_code
_entity_poly.pdbx_strand_id
1 'polypeptide(L)'
;MSLRLAADPLSFEPDEPVLTDRGGERDGSDPPRGAHSRSWAATHSLSRPHRVSVRLKAGIDVDLRVVAPESYGSALLYFTGRRAHVVALRRLALAQGLRLNEYGPFRGRERIAGETERGVYEALSLPYLPPEERESESALRDALRKLAAR
;
A
#
# COMPACT_ATOMS: atom_id res chain seq x y z
N MET A 1 23.77 25.66 13.66
CA MET A 1 22.77 25.30 12.63
C MET A 1 22.86 23.81 12.38
N SER A 2 22.06 23.00 13.07
CA SER A 2 22.05 21.54 12.85
C SER A 2 21.15 21.20 11.66
N LEU A 3 21.79 20.86 10.54
CA LEU A 3 21.17 20.06 9.49
C LEU A 3 20.90 18.66 10.07
N ARG A 4 19.63 18.32 10.29
CA ARG A 4 19.21 16.92 10.45
C ARG A 4 18.85 16.38 9.07
N LEU A 5 19.85 15.86 8.37
CA LEU A 5 19.63 14.80 7.38
C LEU A 5 19.43 13.47 8.12
N ALA A 6 18.75 12.54 7.44
CA ALA A 6 18.35 11.19 7.86
C ALA A 6 17.01 11.13 8.62
N ALA A 7 15.91 11.12 7.87
CA ALA A 7 14.86 10.16 8.17
C ALA A 7 15.35 8.83 7.59
N ASP A 8 15.85 7.96 8.45
CA ASP A 8 16.26 6.61 8.09
C ASP A 8 15.03 5.85 7.58
N PRO A 9 14.95 5.46 6.28
CA PRO A 9 13.81 4.73 5.74
C PRO A 9 13.64 3.34 6.38
N LEU A 10 14.60 2.89 7.20
CA LEU A 10 14.59 1.63 7.94
C LEU A 10 14.01 1.73 9.36
N SER A 11 13.65 2.93 9.83
CA SER A 11 13.08 3.12 11.18
C SER A 11 11.55 2.96 11.24
N PHE A 12 10.91 2.66 10.11
CA PHE A 12 9.48 2.38 10.07
C PHE A 12 9.22 0.91 10.41
N GLU A 13 8.92 0.66 11.69
CA GLU A 13 8.26 -0.57 12.13
C GLU A 13 7.07 -0.85 11.19
N PRO A 14 6.82 -2.11 10.79
CA PRO A 14 5.68 -2.43 9.98
C PRO A 14 4.43 -2.08 10.77
N ASP A 15 3.77 -0.96 10.44
CA ASP A 15 2.41 -0.71 10.88
C ASP A 15 1.65 -2.02 10.62
N GLU A 16 1.07 -2.60 11.69
CA GLU A 16 0.21 -3.75 11.56
C GLU A 16 -0.74 -3.50 10.40
N PRO A 17 -1.07 -4.50 9.56
CA PRO A 17 -2.06 -4.31 8.53
C PRO A 17 -3.36 -3.90 9.23
N VAL A 18 -3.66 -2.60 9.24
CA VAL A 18 -4.97 -2.09 9.64
C VAL A 18 -5.90 -2.40 8.47
N LEU A 19 -6.18 -3.69 8.35
CA LEU A 19 -7.41 -4.19 7.78
C LEU A 19 -8.25 -4.67 8.94
N THR A 20 -8.62 -3.72 9.79
CA THR A 20 -9.81 -3.87 10.60
C THR A 20 -11.00 -3.69 9.67
N ASP A 21 -11.42 -4.78 9.04
CA ASP A 21 -12.85 -5.02 8.86
C ASP A 21 -13.44 -5.22 10.25
N ARG A 22 -13.66 -4.11 10.95
CA ARG A 22 -14.48 -4.05 12.15
C ARG A 22 -15.27 -2.77 12.01
N GLY A 23 -16.60 -2.89 12.07
CA GLY A 23 -17.45 -1.78 12.44
C GLY A 23 -16.83 -1.10 13.65
N GLY A 24 -16.23 0.07 13.42
CA GLY A 24 -15.49 0.80 14.44
C GLY A 24 -16.49 1.51 15.33
N GLU A 25 -16.58 1.03 16.57
CA GLU A 25 -17.11 1.76 17.71
C GLU A 25 -16.53 3.19 17.72
N ARG A 26 -17.39 4.18 17.94
CA ARG A 26 -17.03 5.61 17.92
C ARG A 26 -16.11 5.95 19.08
N ASP A 27 -15.01 6.66 18.81
CA ASP A 27 -14.39 7.51 19.82
C ASP A 27 -15.30 8.74 20.02
N GLY A 28 -15.51 9.15 21.27
CA GLY A 28 -16.35 10.30 21.63
C GLY A 28 -15.83 11.65 21.13
N SER A 29 -14.70 11.66 20.43
CA SER A 29 -14.15 12.80 19.70
C SER A 29 -14.70 12.97 18.28
N ASP A 30 -15.47 12.01 17.74
CA ASP A 30 -16.11 12.10 16.43
C ASP A 30 -17.27 13.11 16.43
N PRO A 31 -17.27 14.14 15.57
CA PRO A 31 -18.36 15.09 15.53
C PRO A 31 -19.63 14.51 14.86
N PRO A 32 -20.82 14.97 15.29
CA PRO A 32 -22.08 14.43 14.82
C PRO A 32 -22.30 14.72 13.33
N ARG A 33 -22.84 13.72 12.61
CA ARG A 33 -23.25 13.87 11.21
C ARG A 33 -24.39 14.89 11.13
N GLY A 34 -24.16 16.02 10.44
CA GLY A 34 -25.23 16.94 10.05
C GLY A 34 -25.07 18.41 10.47
N ALA A 35 -23.92 18.85 10.97
CA ALA A 35 -23.71 20.28 11.25
C ALA A 35 -23.11 21.00 10.02
N HIS A 36 -23.96 21.74 9.32
CA HIS A 36 -23.58 22.66 8.26
C HIS A 36 -22.68 23.77 8.83
N SER A 37 -21.37 23.70 8.59
CA SER A 37 -20.45 24.82 8.87
C SER A 37 -19.72 25.24 7.61
N ARG A 38 -19.99 26.47 7.21
CA ARG A 38 -19.38 27.18 6.09
C ARG A 38 -17.93 27.55 6.46
N SER A 39 -16.98 26.68 6.17
CA SER A 39 -15.56 27.04 6.12
C SER A 39 -14.81 26.11 5.17
N TRP A 40 -13.79 26.62 4.51
CA TRP A 40 -13.09 26.00 3.38
C TRP A 40 -12.06 24.94 3.79
N ALA A 41 -12.11 24.43 5.03
CA ALA A 41 -11.21 23.39 5.50
C ALA A 41 -11.81 22.00 5.24
N ALA A 42 -11.05 21.12 4.60
CA ALA A 42 -11.36 19.69 4.53
C ALA A 42 -11.79 19.20 5.92
N THR A 43 -13.01 18.66 6.02
CA THR A 43 -13.74 18.64 7.29
C THR A 43 -13.08 17.79 8.38
N HIS A 44 -12.22 16.83 8.05
CA HIS A 44 -11.35 16.13 9.01
C HIS A 44 -10.06 15.69 8.31
N SER A 45 -8.91 15.88 8.95
CA SER A 45 -7.60 15.43 8.47
C SER A 45 -6.90 14.66 9.58
N LEU A 46 -6.78 13.34 9.41
CA LEU A 46 -5.82 12.53 10.17
C LEU A 46 -4.51 12.50 9.38
N SER A 47 -3.59 13.38 9.72
CA SER A 47 -2.28 13.47 9.08
C SER A 47 -1.29 12.58 9.81
N ARG A 48 -0.96 11.43 9.23
CA ARG A 48 0.25 10.65 9.60
C ARG A 48 1.39 11.08 8.68
N PRO A 49 2.67 10.92 9.07
CA PRO A 49 3.77 11.11 8.13
C PRO A 49 3.48 10.30 6.86
N HIS A 50 3.36 10.98 5.73
CA HIS A 50 3.10 10.41 4.40
C HIS A 50 1.69 9.88 4.08
N ARG A 51 0.69 10.10 4.95
CA ARG A 51 -0.72 9.77 4.68
C ARG A 51 -1.67 10.88 5.13
N VAL A 52 -2.61 11.23 4.27
CA VAL A 52 -3.68 12.19 4.55
C VAL A 52 -5.02 11.61 4.09
N SER A 53 -6.04 11.66 4.95
CA SER A 53 -7.42 11.35 4.57
C SER A 53 -8.23 12.64 4.57
N VAL A 54 -9.02 12.87 3.52
CA VAL A 54 -9.90 14.04 3.41
C VAL A 54 -11.29 13.64 2.92
N ARG A 55 -12.30 14.37 3.37
CA ARG A 55 -13.64 14.33 2.78
C ARG A 55 -13.83 15.51 1.84
N LEU A 56 -14.10 15.24 0.57
CA LEU A 56 -14.38 16.26 -0.43
C LEU A 56 -15.77 16.86 -0.22
N LYS A 57 -15.98 18.10 -0.70
CA LYS A 57 -17.29 18.76 -0.67
C LYS A 57 -18.39 17.97 -1.40
N ALA A 58 -18.00 17.15 -2.37
CA ALA A 58 -18.88 16.24 -3.09
C ALA A 58 -19.32 15.00 -2.27
N GLY A 59 -18.89 14.87 -1.01
CA GLY A 59 -19.23 13.74 -0.14
C GLY A 59 -18.37 12.49 -0.33
N ILE A 60 -17.29 12.58 -1.11
CA ILE A 60 -16.36 11.48 -1.39
C ILE A 60 -15.23 11.48 -0.35
N ASP A 61 -14.95 10.33 0.25
CA ASP A 61 -13.76 10.12 1.09
C ASP A 61 -12.57 9.75 0.22
N VAL A 62 -11.42 10.40 0.46
CA VAL A 62 -10.19 10.22 -0.31
C VAL A 62 -9.02 9.99 0.62
N ASP A 63 -8.26 8.93 0.34
CA ASP A 63 -6.97 8.64 0.96
C ASP A 63 -5.83 9.01 0.03
N LEU A 64 -4.97 9.94 0.46
CA LEU A 64 -3.73 10.32 -0.21
C LEU A 64 -2.54 9.67 0.49
N ARG A 65 -1.65 9.07 -0.30
CA ARG A 65 -0.38 8.52 0.16
C ARG A 65 0.78 9.11 -0.61
N VAL A 66 1.82 9.50 0.12
CA VAL A 66 3.06 10.02 -0.44
C VAL A 66 4.12 8.93 -0.29
N VAL A 67 4.81 8.61 -1.38
CA VAL A 67 5.87 7.60 -1.38
C VAL A 67 7.09 8.15 -2.09
N ALA A 68 8.26 7.61 -1.75
CA ALA A 68 9.47 7.91 -2.50
C ALA A 68 9.33 7.42 -3.95
N PRO A 69 9.93 8.10 -4.94
CA PRO A 69 9.80 7.73 -6.36
C PRO A 69 10.15 6.27 -6.63
N GLU A 70 11.16 5.76 -5.95
CA GLU A 70 11.68 4.43 -6.17
C GLU A 70 10.80 3.34 -5.50
N SER A 71 9.78 3.74 -4.74
CA SER A 71 8.75 2.87 -4.16
C SER A 71 7.42 2.95 -4.90
N TYR A 72 7.33 3.79 -5.94
CA TYR A 72 6.07 4.11 -6.61
C TYR A 72 5.35 2.88 -7.17
N GLY A 73 6.05 2.02 -7.90
CA GLY A 73 5.51 0.77 -8.42
C GLY A 73 5.06 -0.23 -7.35
N SER A 74 5.76 -0.31 -6.23
CA SER A 74 5.34 -1.15 -5.09
C SER A 74 4.09 -0.60 -4.41
N ALA A 75 4.02 0.72 -4.25
CA ALA A 75 2.85 1.39 -3.69
C ALA A 75 1.63 1.23 -4.59
N LEU A 76 1.79 1.40 -5.92
CA LEU A 76 0.72 1.14 -6.89
C LEU A 76 0.17 -0.27 -6.76
N LEU A 77 1.06 -1.28 -6.74
CA LEU A 77 0.66 -2.67 -6.59
C LEU A 77 -0.09 -2.91 -5.26
N TYR A 78 0.40 -2.32 -4.17
CA TYR A 78 -0.17 -2.48 -2.84
C TYR A 78 -1.55 -1.83 -2.70
N PHE A 79 -1.75 -0.63 -3.24
CA PHE A 79 -3.00 0.14 -3.10
C PHE A 79 -4.03 -0.11 -4.20
N THR A 80 -3.62 -0.71 -5.32
CA THR A 80 -4.54 -1.10 -6.41
C THR A 80 -5.05 -2.54 -6.25
N GLY A 81 -4.20 -3.45 -5.77
CA GLY A 81 -4.55 -4.86 -5.65
C GLY A 81 -5.56 -5.14 -4.54
N ARG A 82 -6.37 -6.19 -4.72
CA ARG A 82 -7.20 -6.71 -3.63
C ARG A 82 -6.31 -7.31 -2.54
N ARG A 83 -6.73 -7.24 -1.28
CA ARG A 83 -5.99 -7.79 -0.12
C ARG A 83 -5.48 -9.21 -0.37
N ALA A 84 -6.31 -10.09 -0.96
CA ALA A 84 -5.96 -11.47 -1.22
C ALA A 84 -4.75 -11.61 -2.17
N HIS A 85 -4.70 -10.82 -3.23
CA HIS A 85 -3.59 -10.81 -4.19
C HIS A 85 -2.29 -10.36 -3.53
N VAL A 86 -2.32 -9.25 -2.78
CA VAL A 86 -1.14 -8.71 -2.09
C VAL A 86 -0.62 -9.71 -1.03
N VAL A 87 -1.50 -10.37 -0.29
CA VAL A 87 -1.10 -11.42 0.68
C VAL A 87 -0.44 -12.59 -0.03
N ALA A 88 -0.97 -13.03 -1.18
CA ALA A 88 -0.39 -14.12 -1.95
C ALA A 88 1.02 -13.76 -2.48
N LEU A 89 1.20 -12.54 -2.99
CA LEU A 89 2.52 -12.03 -3.41
C LEU A 89 3.51 -11.98 -2.24
N ARG A 90 3.06 -11.52 -1.06
CA ARG A 90 3.90 -11.52 0.15
C ARG A 90 4.33 -12.93 0.56
N ARG A 91 3.44 -13.92 0.48
CA ARG A 91 3.78 -15.33 0.74
C ARG A 91 4.80 -15.87 -0.26
N LEU A 92 4.65 -15.55 -1.54
CA LEU A 92 5.61 -15.94 -2.58
C LEU A 92 6.98 -15.30 -2.33
N ALA A 93 7.01 -14.00 -2.03
CA ALA A 93 8.24 -13.28 -1.70
C ALA A 93 8.97 -13.96 -0.53
N LEU A 94 8.24 -14.29 0.55
CA LEU A 94 8.81 -14.98 1.71
C LEU A 94 9.40 -16.34 1.34
N ALA A 95 8.72 -17.11 0.49
CA ALA A 95 9.22 -18.40 -0.01
C ALA A 95 10.52 -18.25 -0.84
N GLN A 96 10.78 -17.07 -1.41
CA GLN A 96 11.99 -16.73 -2.15
C GLN A 96 13.06 -16.02 -1.29
N GLY A 97 12.86 -15.94 0.03
CA GLY A 97 13.77 -15.23 0.94
C GLY A 97 13.71 -13.70 0.83
N LEU A 98 12.60 -13.17 0.31
CA LEU A 98 12.34 -11.75 0.14
C LEU A 98 11.26 -11.25 1.09
N ARG A 99 11.31 -9.98 1.44
CA ARG A 99 10.24 -9.27 2.17
C ARG A 99 9.58 -8.27 1.23
N LEU A 100 8.29 -8.42 0.96
CA LEU A 100 7.52 -7.49 0.13
C LEU A 100 6.63 -6.59 1.00
N ASN A 101 6.74 -5.28 0.83
CA ASN A 101 5.86 -4.27 1.44
C ASN A 101 5.48 -3.16 0.44
N GLU A 102 4.77 -2.13 0.89
CA GLU A 102 4.36 -0.97 0.10
C GLU A 102 5.52 -0.13 -0.43
N TYR A 103 6.73 -0.32 0.11
CA TYR A 103 7.94 0.41 -0.29
C TYR A 103 8.85 -0.38 -1.25
N GLY A 104 8.67 -1.69 -1.37
CA GLY A 104 9.53 -2.52 -2.20
C GLY A 104 9.55 -4.01 -1.80
N PRO A 105 10.05 -4.89 -2.69
CA PRO A 105 10.72 -6.13 -2.30
C PRO A 105 12.13 -5.85 -1.75
N PHE A 106 12.47 -6.53 -0.65
CA PHE A 106 13.74 -6.40 0.05
C PHE A 106 14.40 -7.75 0.26
N ARG A 107 15.74 -7.77 0.15
CA ARG A 107 16.61 -8.85 0.60
C ARG A 107 17.45 -8.31 1.77
N GLY A 108 17.12 -8.74 2.98
CA GLY A 108 17.69 -8.13 4.19
C GLY A 108 17.32 -6.64 4.27
N ARG A 109 18.32 -5.76 4.15
CA ARG A 109 18.15 -4.29 4.14
C ARG A 109 18.17 -3.68 2.74
N GLU A 110 18.52 -4.45 1.73
CA GLU A 110 18.64 -3.98 0.36
C GLU A 110 17.29 -4.10 -0.35
N ARG A 111 16.84 -2.99 -0.95
CA ARG A 111 15.67 -3.02 -1.83
C ARG A 111 16.09 -3.44 -3.23
N ILE A 112 15.42 -4.44 -3.78
CA ILE A 112 15.81 -5.05 -5.06
C ILE A 112 14.99 -4.54 -6.26
N ALA A 113 13.79 -4.00 -6.01
CA ALA A 113 12.92 -3.38 -7.00
C ALA A 113 11.93 -2.45 -6.29
N GLY A 114 11.12 -1.71 -7.05
CA GLY A 114 9.99 -0.96 -6.47
C GLY A 114 9.54 0.24 -7.27
N GLU A 115 10.35 0.74 -8.20
CA GLU A 115 10.05 1.91 -9.01
C GLU A 115 8.89 1.66 -9.97
N THR A 116 8.80 0.45 -10.53
CA THR A 116 7.72 0.04 -11.44
C THR A 116 7.03 -1.23 -10.96
N GLU A 117 5.73 -1.37 -11.22
CA GLU A 117 4.99 -2.60 -10.89
C GLU A 117 5.62 -3.81 -11.57
N ARG A 118 6.01 -3.66 -12.84
CA ARG A 118 6.66 -4.71 -13.63
C ARG A 118 7.94 -5.20 -12.97
N GLY A 119 8.79 -4.30 -12.49
CA GLY A 119 10.00 -4.65 -11.76
C GLY A 119 9.71 -5.43 -10.46
N VAL A 120 8.60 -5.14 -9.78
CA VAL A 120 8.19 -5.91 -8.59
C VAL A 120 7.77 -7.33 -8.98
N TYR A 121 7.00 -7.51 -10.06
CA TYR A 121 6.63 -8.84 -10.54
C TYR A 121 7.86 -9.64 -11.02
N GLU A 122 8.78 -9.01 -11.75
CA GLU A 122 10.03 -9.63 -12.21
C GLU A 122 10.91 -10.06 -11.03
N ALA A 123 11.03 -9.23 -9.98
CA ALA A 123 11.74 -9.58 -8.76
C ALA A 123 11.16 -10.81 -8.05
N LEU A 124 9.87 -11.11 -8.27
CA LEU A 124 9.17 -12.29 -7.75
C LEU A 124 9.13 -13.45 -8.76
N SER A 125 9.82 -13.33 -9.89
CA SER A 125 9.81 -14.31 -10.99
C SER A 125 8.42 -14.57 -11.56
N LEU A 126 7.62 -13.51 -11.66
CA LEU A 126 6.26 -13.53 -12.20
C LEU A 126 6.16 -12.67 -13.47
N PRO A 127 5.27 -13.03 -14.42
CA PRO A 127 4.86 -12.08 -15.43
C PRO A 127 4.12 -10.90 -14.77
N TYR A 128 4.15 -9.75 -15.41
CA TYR A 128 3.29 -8.64 -15.04
C TYR A 128 1.82 -9.03 -15.17
N LEU A 129 1.03 -8.82 -14.12
CA LEU A 129 -0.43 -8.92 -14.16
C LEU A 129 -1.02 -7.50 -14.18
N PRO A 130 -1.88 -7.17 -15.14
CA PRO A 130 -2.59 -5.90 -15.14
C PRO A 130 -3.59 -5.84 -13.96
N PRO A 131 -3.97 -4.64 -13.48
CA PRO A 131 -4.85 -4.47 -12.31
C PRO A 131 -6.13 -5.31 -12.34
N GLU A 132 -6.77 -5.44 -13.49
CA GLU A 132 -8.05 -6.12 -13.72
C GLU A 132 -7.97 -7.63 -13.50
N GLU A 133 -6.76 -8.21 -13.56
CA GLU A 133 -6.52 -9.64 -13.33
C GLU A 133 -6.20 -9.95 -11.86
N ARG A 134 -6.14 -8.95 -10.96
CA ARG A 134 -5.68 -9.10 -9.56
C ARG A 134 -6.81 -9.38 -8.57
N GLU A 135 -7.81 -10.13 -9.02
CA GLU A 135 -9.07 -10.34 -8.28
C GLU A 135 -9.00 -11.40 -7.18
N SER A 136 -8.06 -12.34 -7.28
CA SER A 136 -7.98 -13.50 -6.39
C SER A 136 -6.57 -14.10 -6.29
N GLU A 137 -6.37 -14.92 -5.26
CA GLU A 137 -5.17 -15.78 -5.18
C GLU A 137 -5.09 -16.78 -6.35
N SER A 138 -6.22 -17.20 -6.91
CA SER A 138 -6.23 -18.13 -8.05
C SER A 138 -5.64 -17.49 -9.31
N ALA A 139 -5.84 -16.19 -9.53
CA ALA A 139 -5.22 -15.48 -10.66
C ALA A 139 -3.69 -15.53 -10.60
N LEU A 140 -3.11 -15.37 -9.40
CA LEU A 140 -1.66 -15.54 -9.19
C LEU A 140 -1.21 -16.99 -9.46
N ARG A 141 -1.98 -17.98 -9.00
CA ARG A 141 -1.68 -19.41 -9.26
C ARG A 141 -1.78 -19.76 -10.74
N ASP A 142 -2.70 -19.15 -11.47
CA ASP A 142 -2.85 -19.33 -12.91
C ASP A 142 -1.64 -18.75 -13.66
N ALA A 143 -1.16 -17.58 -13.26
CA ALA A 143 0.06 -17.00 -13.79
C ALA A 143 1.29 -17.90 -13.55
N LEU A 144 1.43 -18.46 -12.34
CA LEU A 144 2.48 -19.41 -12.01
C LEU A 144 2.37 -20.70 -12.84
N ARG A 145 1.16 -21.24 -13.05
CA ARG A 145 0.95 -22.41 -13.90
C ARG A 145 1.33 -22.15 -15.36
N LYS A 146 0.98 -20.99 -15.91
CA LYS A 146 1.35 -20.60 -17.28
C LYS A 146 2.86 -20.48 -17.46
N LEU A 147 3.59 -20.07 -16.43
CA LEU A 147 5.05 -20.05 -16.43
C LEU A 147 5.65 -21.45 -16.42
N ALA A 148 5.14 -22.35 -15.55
CA ALA A 148 5.65 -23.72 -15.43
C ALA A 148 5.37 -24.60 -16.66
N ALA A 149 4.40 -24.22 -17.49
CA ALA A 149 4.02 -24.93 -18.72
C ALA A 149 4.80 -24.46 -19.97
N ARG A 150 5.77 -23.55 -19.82
CA ARG A 150 6.67 -23.08 -20.89
C ARG A 150 8.06 -23.71 -20.73
#